data_AF-A0A820HY91-F1
#
_entry.id   AF-A0A820HY91-F1
#
_cell.length_a   1.000
_cell.length_b   1.000
_cell.length_c   1.000
_cell.angle_alpha   90.00
_cell.angle_beta   90.00
_cell.angle_gamma   90.00
#
_symmetry.space_group_name_H-M   'P 1'
#
loop_
_entity.id
_entity.type
_entity.pdbx_description
1 polymer ?
#
loop_
_entity_poly.entity_id
_entity_poly.type
_entity_poly.pdbx_seq_one_letter_code
_entity_poly.pdbx_strand_id
1 'polypeptide(L)'
;MLLEYIPESHHNMGHIYSDLARTAFDKGDYQTTIQHDEKALKYFTATDIYDQQENIRRVYSQLAAAHQQLDKGEKELALEYLQQALNIGEQVLKRNKYEPLLATMYNNIGNIYIQLGD
;
A
#
# COMPACT_ATOMS: atom_id res chain seq x y z
N MET A 1 12.14 30.14 -0.26
CA MET A 1 11.43 28.85 -0.40
C MET A 1 11.73 28.35 -1.81
N LEU A 2 12.70 27.46 -1.95
CA LEU A 2 12.99 26.82 -3.22
C LEU A 2 12.01 25.65 -3.34
N LEU A 3 10.99 25.82 -4.19
CA LEU A 3 10.26 24.69 -4.74
C LEU A 3 11.30 23.82 -5.46
N GLU A 4 11.54 22.64 -4.92
CA GLU A 4 12.38 21.65 -5.57
C GLU A 4 11.73 21.31 -6.91
N TYR A 5 12.40 21.69 -8.00
CA TYR A 5 11.94 21.42 -9.36
C TYR A 5 11.95 19.91 -9.58
N ILE A 6 10.77 19.29 -9.63
CA ILE A 6 10.61 17.88 -9.94
C ILE A 6 10.36 17.77 -11.46
N PRO A 7 11.36 17.40 -12.28
CA PRO A 7 11.18 17.29 -13.73
C PRO A 7 10.11 16.23 -14.08
N GLU A 8 9.39 16.48 -15.19
CA GLU A 8 8.23 15.74 -15.70
C GLU A 8 8.41 14.21 -15.83
N SER A 9 9.64 13.68 -15.77
CA SER A 9 9.93 12.25 -15.80
C SER A 9 9.57 11.50 -14.51
N HIS A 10 9.29 12.20 -13.40
CA HIS A 10 8.98 11.58 -12.12
C HIS A 10 7.51 11.20 -11.91
N HIS A 11 6.60 11.60 -12.80
CA HIS A 11 5.15 11.36 -12.65
C HIS A 11 4.78 9.87 -12.55
N ASN A 12 5.60 9.00 -13.16
CA ASN A 12 5.38 7.55 -13.17
C ASN A 12 6.23 6.77 -12.16
N MET A 13 7.09 7.42 -11.39
CA MET A 13 8.01 6.71 -10.48
C MET A 13 7.26 5.94 -9.40
N GLY A 14 6.15 6.47 -8.89
CA GLY A 14 5.31 5.76 -7.93
C GLY A 14 4.79 4.43 -8.49
N HIS A 15 4.35 4.44 -9.76
CA HIS A 15 3.91 3.23 -10.45
C HIS A 15 5.05 2.24 -10.67
N ILE A 16 6.20 2.72 -11.18
CA ILE A 16 7.38 1.88 -11.40
C ILE A 16 7.82 1.18 -10.12
N TYR A 17 7.92 1.93 -9.02
CA TYR A 17 8.30 1.33 -7.74
C TYR A 17 7.27 0.32 -7.25
N SER A 18 5.98 0.59 -7.42
CA SER A 18 4.96 -0.37 -7.01
C SER A 18 4.95 -1.64 -7.86
N ASP A 19 5.27 -1.54 -9.16
CA ASP A 19 5.41 -2.73 -10.02
C ASP A 19 6.67 -3.55 -9.67
N LEU A 20 7.76 -2.87 -9.28
CA LEU A 20 8.95 -3.53 -8.74
C LEU A 20 8.66 -4.23 -7.41
N ALA A 21 7.89 -3.59 -6.52
CA ALA A 21 7.45 -4.17 -5.26
C ALA A 21 6.65 -5.46 -5.51
N ARG A 22 5.66 -5.41 -6.40
CA ARG A 22 4.88 -6.58 -6.81
C ARG A 22 5.75 -7.70 -7.37
N THR A 23 6.71 -7.35 -8.24
CA THR A 23 7.64 -8.34 -8.82
C THR A 23 8.54 -8.98 -7.76
N ALA A 24 8.97 -8.22 -6.74
CA ALA A 24 9.73 -8.76 -5.61
C ALA A 24 8.86 -9.66 -4.73
N PHE A 25 7.61 -9.25 -4.47
CA PHE A 25 6.63 -10.04 -3.72
C PHE A 25 6.38 -11.39 -4.37
N ASP A 26 6.17 -11.42 -5.69
CA ASP A 26 5.96 -12.65 -6.47
C ASP A 26 7.18 -13.61 -6.40
N LYS A 27 8.36 -13.09 -6.07
CA LYS A 27 9.59 -13.88 -5.83
C LYS A 27 9.80 -14.28 -4.37
N GLY A 28 8.91 -13.86 -3.46
CA GLY A 28 9.05 -14.06 -2.02
C GLY A 28 10.07 -13.13 -1.35
N ASP A 29 10.53 -12.08 -2.03
CA ASP A 29 11.43 -11.08 -1.46
C ASP A 29 10.63 -9.93 -0.83
N TYR A 30 10.17 -10.18 0.40
CA TYR A 30 9.30 -9.25 1.13
C TYR A 30 10.03 -8.01 1.64
N GLN A 31 11.34 -8.09 1.92
CA GLN A 31 12.12 -6.91 2.31
C GLN A 31 12.28 -5.93 1.14
N THR A 32 12.62 -6.43 -0.04
CA THR A 32 12.69 -5.59 -1.26
C THR A 32 11.31 -5.05 -1.64
N THR A 33 10.25 -5.82 -1.42
CA THR A 33 8.86 -5.36 -1.58
C THR A 33 8.60 -4.11 -0.75
N ILE A 34 8.88 -4.16 0.56
CA ILE A 34 8.68 -3.04 1.49
C ILE A 34 9.48 -1.82 1.03
N GLN A 35 10.77 -1.97 0.71
CA GLN A 35 11.61 -0.86 0.27
C GLN A 35 11.09 -0.17 -0.99
N HIS A 36 10.53 -0.94 -1.94
CA HIS A 36 9.96 -0.38 -3.16
C HIS A 36 8.60 0.25 -2.91
N ASP A 37 7.73 -0.36 -2.10
CA ASP A 37 6.44 0.23 -1.74
C ASP A 37 6.59 1.52 -0.93
N GLU A 38 7.55 1.62 0.00
CA GLU A 38 7.84 2.89 0.70
C GLU A 38 8.25 4.01 -0.25
N LYS A 39 9.06 3.69 -1.27
CA LYS A 39 9.41 4.64 -2.34
C LYS A 39 8.17 5.01 -3.13
N ALA A 40 7.35 4.04 -3.52
CA ALA A 40 6.11 4.29 -4.25
C ALA A 40 5.18 5.24 -3.46
N LEU A 41 4.99 4.98 -2.17
CA LEU A 41 4.20 5.79 -1.25
C LEU A 41 4.74 7.22 -1.16
N LYS A 42 6.07 7.38 -1.05
CA LYS A 42 6.71 8.70 -1.05
C LYS A 42 6.39 9.48 -2.32
N TYR A 43 6.42 8.85 -3.50
CA TYR A 43 6.07 9.54 -4.74
C TYR A 43 4.58 9.88 -4.80
N PHE A 44 3.70 8.94 -4.47
CA PHE A 44 2.25 9.19 -4.51
C PHE A 44 1.79 10.27 -3.51
N THR A 45 2.51 10.45 -2.39
CA THR A 45 2.20 11.47 -1.38
C THR A 45 2.91 12.81 -1.59
N ALA A 46 4.05 12.84 -2.29
CA ALA A 46 4.81 14.07 -2.53
C ALA A 46 4.36 14.85 -3.77
N THR A 47 3.53 14.26 -4.63
CA THR A 47 3.08 14.91 -5.87
C THR A 47 1.73 15.61 -5.69
N ASP A 48 1.56 16.80 -6.27
CA ASP A 48 0.25 17.50 -6.38
C ASP A 48 -0.69 16.86 -7.42
N ILE A 49 -0.47 15.59 -7.76
CA ILE A 49 -1.30 14.86 -8.71
C ILE A 49 -2.64 14.57 -8.05
N TYR A 50 -3.71 15.05 -8.68
CA TYR A 50 -5.06 14.76 -8.24
C TYR A 50 -5.35 13.25 -8.32
N ASP A 51 -6.10 12.74 -7.34
CA ASP A 51 -6.65 11.38 -7.31
C ASP A 51 -5.66 10.21 -7.09
N GLN A 52 -4.57 10.44 -6.36
CA GLN A 52 -3.62 9.38 -5.98
C GLN A 52 -4.13 8.40 -4.91
N GLN A 53 -5.35 8.59 -4.40
CA GLN A 53 -5.90 7.81 -3.28
C GLN A 53 -5.92 6.30 -3.58
N GLU A 54 -6.30 5.93 -4.80
CA GLU A 54 -6.32 4.52 -5.22
C GLU A 54 -4.92 3.90 -5.22
N ASN A 55 -3.92 4.64 -5.71
CA ASN A 55 -2.53 4.20 -5.73
C ASN A 55 -1.96 4.05 -4.32
N ILE A 56 -2.19 5.04 -3.45
CA ILE A 56 -1.78 5.00 -2.04
C ILE A 56 -2.40 3.80 -1.34
N ARG A 57 -3.71 3.57 -1.52
CA ARG A 57 -4.41 2.42 -0.94
C ARG A 57 -3.81 1.10 -1.39
N ARG A 58 -3.52 0.97 -2.69
CA ARG A 58 -2.91 -0.23 -3.26
C ARG A 58 -1.52 -0.48 -2.68
N VAL A 59 -0.72 0.56 -2.47
CA VAL A 59 0.60 0.45 -1.83
C VAL A 59 0.46 0.01 -0.37
N TYR A 60 -0.45 0.59 0.42
CA TYR A 60 -0.71 0.12 1.79
C TYR A 60 -1.14 -1.35 1.83
N SER A 61 -1.96 -1.79 0.88
CA SER A 61 -2.36 -3.20 0.81
C SER A 61 -1.18 -4.15 0.52
N GLN A 62 -0.21 -3.72 -0.29
CA GLN A 62 1.00 -4.49 -0.59
C GLN A 62 1.99 -4.50 0.58
N LEU A 63 2.18 -3.36 1.25
CA LEU A 63 2.96 -3.28 2.50
C LEU A 63 2.42 -4.25 3.54
N ALA A 64 1.09 -4.21 3.77
CA ALA A 64 0.46 -5.14 4.69
C ALA A 64 0.71 -6.61 4.31
N ALA A 65 0.54 -6.96 3.03
CA ALA A 65 0.78 -8.31 2.56
C ALA A 65 2.25 -8.73 2.77
N ALA A 66 3.22 -7.84 2.53
CA ALA A 66 4.63 -8.12 2.74
C ALA A 66 4.97 -8.31 4.23
N HIS A 67 4.50 -7.41 5.10
CA HIS A 67 4.71 -7.52 6.56
C HIS A 67 4.04 -8.77 7.15
N GLN A 68 2.87 -9.17 6.63
CA GLN A 68 2.21 -10.41 7.04
C GLN A 68 3.07 -11.67 6.78
N GLN A 69 3.95 -11.64 5.76
CA GLN A 69 4.84 -12.76 5.42
C GLN A 69 6.13 -12.78 6.24
N LEU A 70 6.40 -11.73 7.04
CA LEU A 70 7.54 -11.64 7.94
C LEU A 70 7.21 -12.26 9.31
N ASP A 71 8.09 -12.05 10.30
CA ASP A 71 7.96 -12.59 11.65
C ASP A 71 6.70 -12.12 12.38
N LYS A 72 6.32 -12.81 13.46
CA LYS A 72 5.08 -12.53 14.21
C LYS A 72 4.92 -11.05 14.63
N GLY A 73 6.00 -10.32 14.92
CA GLY A 73 5.94 -8.91 15.34
C GLY A 73 5.64 -7.91 14.23
N GLU A 74 5.60 -8.35 12.97
CA GLU A 74 5.26 -7.52 11.81
C GLU A 74 3.76 -7.56 11.48
N LYS A 75 3.00 -8.42 12.16
CA LYS A 75 1.55 -8.59 11.93
C LYS A 75 0.74 -7.39 12.40
N GLU A 76 1.13 -6.78 13.52
CA GLU A 76 0.52 -5.54 14.01
C GLU A 76 0.71 -4.40 12.99
N LEU A 77 1.92 -4.28 12.42
CA LEU A 77 2.20 -3.30 11.39
C LEU A 77 1.41 -3.58 10.10
N ALA A 78 1.25 -4.86 9.73
CA ALA A 78 0.37 -5.24 8.63
C ALA A 78 -1.10 -4.82 8.86
N LEU A 79 -1.60 -4.94 10.08
CA LEU A 79 -2.95 -4.45 10.45
C LEU A 79 -3.05 -2.93 10.34
N GLU A 80 -2.02 -2.18 10.76
CA GLU A 80 -1.99 -0.73 10.63
C GLU A 80 -2.10 -0.29 9.16
N TYR A 81 -1.33 -0.93 8.28
CA TYR A 81 -1.40 -0.64 6.84
C TYR A 81 -2.75 -1.03 6.22
N LEU A 82 -3.35 -2.17 6.60
CA LEU A 82 -4.70 -2.52 6.16
C LEU A 82 -5.73 -1.50 6.65
N GLN A 83 -5.58 -0.98 7.87
CA GLN A 83 -6.48 0.04 8.40
C GLN A 83 -6.37 1.36 7.63
N GLN A 84 -5.16 1.75 7.21
CA GLN A 84 -4.95 2.91 6.35
C GLN A 84 -5.58 2.71 4.95
N ALA A 85 -5.42 1.52 4.37
CA ALA A 85 -6.04 1.16 3.09
C ALA A 85 -7.58 1.17 3.18
N LEU A 86 -8.15 0.63 4.26
CA LEU A 86 -9.59 0.62 4.52
C LEU A 86 -10.17 2.03 4.60
N ASN A 87 -9.51 2.94 5.33
CA ASN A 87 -9.97 4.33 5.44
C ASN A 87 -10.11 5.00 4.07
N ILE A 88 -9.15 4.76 3.16
CA ILE A 88 -9.24 5.26 1.79
C ILE A 88 -10.39 4.58 1.03
N GLY A 89 -10.52 3.26 1.13
CA GLY A 89 -11.60 2.50 0.49
C GLY A 89 -13.00 2.96 0.94
N GLU A 90 -13.18 3.24 2.22
CA GLU A 90 -14.45 3.76 2.77
C GLU A 90 -14.77 5.17 2.25
N GLN A 91 -13.76 6.03 2.07
CA GLN A 91 -13.95 7.34 1.46
C GLN A 91 -14.33 7.24 -0.03
N VAL A 92 -13.77 6.28 -0.77
CA VAL A 92 -14.18 5.99 -2.15
C VAL A 92 -15.61 5.46 -2.19
N LEU A 93 -15.96 4.51 -1.31
CA LEU A 93 -17.30 3.93 -1.21
C LEU A 93 -18.36 5.01 -0.95
N LYS A 94 -18.08 5.98 -0.06
CA LYS A 94 -19.00 7.11 0.21
C LYS A 94 -19.27 7.95 -1.04
N ARG A 95 -18.30 8.07 -1.95
CA ARG A 95 -18.41 8.85 -3.19
C ARG A 95 -19.08 8.08 -4.32
N ASN A 96 -18.68 6.82 -4.53
CA ASN A 96 -19.03 6.05 -5.74
C ASN A 96 -19.90 4.80 -5.47
N LYS A 97 -20.34 4.57 -4.22
CA LYS A 97 -21.21 3.46 -3.76
C LYS A 97 -20.76 2.03 -4.10
N TYR A 98 -19.56 1.87 -4.64
CA TYR A 98 -18.97 0.59 -4.97
C TYR A 98 -17.48 0.64 -4.68
N GLU A 99 -16.99 -0.35 -3.93
CA GLU A 99 -15.56 -0.52 -3.67
C GLU A 99 -15.23 -2.02 -3.51
N PRO A 100 -14.76 -2.69 -4.57
CA PRO A 100 -14.56 -4.14 -4.55
C PRO A 100 -13.39 -4.59 -3.66
N LEU A 101 -12.41 -3.73 -3.39
CA LEU A 101 -11.23 -4.13 -2.62
C LEU A 101 -11.45 -4.15 -1.10
N LEU A 102 -12.54 -3.57 -0.58
CA LEU A 102 -12.87 -3.60 0.85
C LEU A 102 -13.04 -5.04 1.37
N ALA A 103 -13.70 -5.90 0.61
CA ALA A 103 -13.89 -7.30 0.99
C ALA A 103 -12.54 -8.03 1.16
N THR A 104 -11.59 -7.79 0.24
CA THR A 104 -10.24 -8.35 0.32
C THR A 104 -9.50 -7.86 1.57
N MET A 105 -9.59 -6.56 1.88
CA MET A 105 -8.94 -6.00 3.07
C MET A 105 -9.48 -6.61 4.37
N TYR A 106 -10.80 -6.74 4.52
CA TYR A 106 -11.38 -7.40 5.69
C TYR A 106 -10.97 -8.88 5.81
N ASN A 107 -10.84 -9.58 4.68
CA ASN A 107 -10.37 -10.96 4.66
C ASN A 107 -8.91 -11.06 5.14
N ASN A 108 -8.05 -10.16 4.66
CA ASN A 108 -6.64 -10.10 5.09
C ASN A 108 -6.51 -9.81 6.59
N ILE A 109 -7.31 -8.88 7.13
CA ILE A 109 -7.36 -8.61 8.58
C ILE A 109 -7.76 -9.87 9.36
N GLY A 110 -8.80 -10.57 8.91
CA GLY A 110 -9.23 -11.84 9.52
C GLY A 110 -8.12 -12.88 9.54
N ASN A 111 -7.39 -13.03 8.43
CA ASN A 111 -6.26 -13.95 8.32
C ASN A 111 -5.13 -13.58 9.29
N ILE A 112 -4.83 -12.30 9.47
CA ILE A 112 -3.81 -11.86 10.43
C ILE A 112 -4.24 -12.17 11.86
N TYR A 113 -5.51 -11.93 12.22
CA TYR A 113 -6.01 -12.27 13.56
C TYR A 113 -5.95 -13.78 13.84
N ILE A 114 -6.24 -14.63 12.86
CA ILE A 114 -6.06 -16.09 13.00
C ILE A 114 -4.58 -16.40 13.30
N GLN A 115 -3.66 -15.82 12.55
CA GLN A 115 -2.22 -16.02 12.74
C GLN A 115 -1.65 -15.44 14.05
N LEU A 116 -2.35 -14.51 14.71
CA LEU A 116 -2.00 -13.96 16.02
C LEU A 116 -2.60 -14.76 17.19
N GLY A 117 -3.75 -15.41 16.96
CA GLY A 117 -4.42 -16.29 17.92
C GLY A 117 -3.83 -17.70 18.01
N ASP A 118 -3.08 -18.12 16.98
CA ASP A 118 -2.28 -19.36 16.93
C ASP A 118 -0.80 -19.15 17.35
#